data_AF-A0A507E0G9-F1
#
_entry.id   AF-A0A507E0G9-F1
#
_cell.length_a   1.000
_cell.length_b   1.000
_cell.length_c   1.000
_cell.angle_alpha   90.00
_cell.angle_beta   90.00
_cell.angle_gamma   90.00
#
_symmetry.space_group_name_H-M   'P 1'
#
loop_
_entity.id
_entity.type
_entity.pdbx_description
1 polymer ?
#
loop_
_entity_poly.entity_id
_entity_poly.type
_entity_poly.pdbx_seq_one_letter_code
_entity_poly.pdbx_strand_id
1 'polypeptide(L)'
;MPVIAPLSATASVLSASGASAASLPNKVRIVPAFSDESDAIRWAEVEKLLKKDFEAHHIEVLNRHTKEHQPNYAIHALLSLYKVNASETILRERYDLESKMLDPVGPSVAKISESNWKEHLGKGQTMYADFTAFFLAEIQAQGIKPTVAKYAPTLIPGLGGDCFHPLLHLGLGLEFQQPLIVAQGLSYWAYTYAPIIDKLPAIMGEDDVANVLEILQDVREDTRFDPEAIHPQWGAIEFHKRVRKAINSKLGADLAELMSEWNVEPNDESINKALEELTDATVLSSATTFHTFPQQLDFPLTHTLIAASSLHMVLPYITRNEDKVELLRRFMLAFLALYVSQGRPTLHPDRLEAIYAESVDDTQLSLPSTSPIGSPTLPNTPQLAAREWHILAGAPAHVDDDVHVMEVIAALKSWEDKYGEKKGYYMKAAKVVRSVVKTGSSDQWEYRGAGYPPSTSFALEMEE
;
A
#
# COMPACT_ATOMS: atom_id res chain seq x y z
N MET A 1 39.45 -5.84 14.36
CA MET A 1 37.99 -5.75 14.21
C MET A 1 37.60 -4.28 14.28
N PRO A 2 37.13 -3.64 13.21
CA PRO A 2 36.47 -2.35 13.36
C PRO A 2 35.05 -2.60 13.89
N VAL A 3 34.71 -1.94 14.99
CA VAL A 3 33.39 -1.94 15.61
C VAL A 3 32.41 -1.30 14.63
N ILE A 4 31.36 -2.02 14.24
CA ILE A 4 30.28 -1.51 13.40
C ILE A 4 29.59 -0.38 14.17
N ALA A 5 29.51 0.81 13.58
CA ALA A 5 28.82 1.92 14.20
C ALA A 5 27.32 1.60 14.27
N PRO A 6 26.63 1.85 15.41
CA PRO A 6 25.19 1.63 15.50
C PRO A 6 24.46 2.46 14.43
N LEU A 7 23.31 1.98 13.96
CA LEU A 7 22.48 2.66 12.94
C LEU A 7 22.18 4.13 13.28
N SER A 8 22.15 4.48 14.58
CA SER A 8 22.00 5.87 15.05
C SER A 8 23.18 6.77 14.68
N ALA A 9 24.40 6.25 14.66
CA ALA A 9 25.59 7.02 14.26
C ALA A 9 25.64 7.26 12.74
N THR A 10 25.09 6.36 11.93
CA THR A 10 24.93 6.57 10.48
C THR A 10 23.77 7.52 10.15
N ALA A 11 22.69 7.51 10.94
CA ALA A 11 21.57 8.44 10.80
C ALA A 11 21.95 9.88 11.17
N SER A 12 22.81 10.09 12.18
CA SER A 12 23.25 11.44 12.56
C SER A 12 24.07 12.16 11.49
N VAL A 13 24.78 11.41 10.64
CA VAL A 13 25.60 11.99 9.56
C VAL A 13 24.74 12.60 8.45
N LEU A 14 23.53 12.10 8.21
CA LEU A 14 22.57 12.69 7.25
C LEU A 14 22.06 14.07 7.68
N SER A 15 22.11 14.40 8.98
CA SER A 15 21.78 15.76 9.44
C SER A 15 22.90 16.78 9.20
N ALA A 16 24.13 16.32 8.95
CA ALA A 16 25.32 17.19 8.92
C ALA A 16 25.84 17.50 7.51
N SER A 17 25.43 16.76 6.47
CA SER A 17 25.79 17.05 5.09
C SER A 17 24.69 17.86 4.39
N GLY A 18 24.65 19.16 4.64
CA GLY A 18 24.03 20.15 3.74
C GLY A 18 22.64 19.80 3.20
N ALA A 19 21.69 19.46 4.08
CA ALA A 19 20.29 19.60 3.73
C ALA A 19 20.04 21.10 3.47
N SER A 20 20.01 21.50 2.20
CA SER A 20 19.22 22.68 1.83
C SER A 20 17.85 22.44 2.46
N ALA A 21 17.32 23.41 3.20
CA ALA A 21 15.97 23.37 3.76
C ALA A 21 15.07 22.54 2.84
N ALA A 22 14.70 21.32 3.26
CA ALA A 22 14.00 20.39 2.41
C ALA A 22 12.78 21.15 1.87
N SER A 23 12.71 21.31 0.55
CA SER A 23 11.58 22.02 -0.05
C SER A 23 10.31 21.33 0.45
N LEU A 24 9.39 22.09 1.05
CA LEU A 24 8.14 21.54 1.55
C LEU A 24 7.52 20.61 0.50
N PRO A 25 7.00 19.44 0.88
CA PRO A 25 6.42 18.46 -0.04
C PRO A 25 5.04 18.93 -0.55
N ASN A 26 4.95 20.16 -1.07
CA ASN A 26 3.73 20.82 -1.52
C ASN A 26 3.03 20.07 -2.66
N LYS A 27 3.77 19.28 -3.47
CA LYS A 27 3.23 18.48 -4.59
C LYS A 27 2.60 17.15 -4.17
N VAL A 28 2.72 16.78 -2.90
CA VAL A 28 2.29 15.48 -2.35
C VAL A 28 0.93 15.57 -1.65
N ARG A 29 0.31 16.76 -1.65
CA ARG A 29 -0.92 17.05 -0.90
C ARG A 29 -2.19 16.80 -1.70
N ILE A 30 -3.20 16.29 -1.00
CA ILE A 30 -4.57 16.07 -1.50
C ILE A 30 -5.39 17.35 -1.29
N VAL A 31 -5.08 18.08 -0.21
CA VAL A 31 -5.76 19.32 0.19
C VAL A 31 -4.71 20.45 0.30
N PRO A 32 -4.99 21.67 -0.19
CA PRO A 32 -4.07 22.80 -0.04
C PRO A 32 -3.63 23.02 1.41
N ALA A 33 -2.37 23.41 1.64
CA ALA A 33 -1.96 23.77 2.99
C ALA A 33 -2.60 25.09 3.44
N PHE A 34 -2.75 25.23 4.76
CA PHE A 34 -3.32 26.42 5.37
C PHE A 34 -2.41 27.64 5.26
N SER A 35 -1.10 27.44 5.46
CA SER A 35 -0.04 28.42 5.18
C SER A 35 1.30 27.71 5.05
N ASP A 36 2.28 28.33 4.39
CA ASP A 36 3.65 27.78 4.29
C ASP A 36 4.30 27.60 5.67
N GLU A 37 4.00 28.48 6.63
CA GLU A 37 4.53 28.41 8.00
C GLU A 37 3.96 27.23 8.79
N SER A 38 2.62 27.07 8.80
CA SER A 38 1.98 25.93 9.45
C SER A 38 2.46 24.62 8.84
N ASP A 39 2.65 24.61 7.53
CA ASP A 39 3.13 23.44 6.82
C ASP A 39 4.56 23.04 7.20
N ALA A 40 5.46 24.02 7.30
CA ALA A 40 6.83 23.79 7.75
C ALA A 40 6.88 23.23 9.18
N ILE A 41 6.01 23.70 10.08
CA ILE A 41 5.92 23.21 11.46
C ILE A 41 5.48 21.73 11.47
N ARG A 42 4.45 21.37 10.70
CA ARG A 42 4.00 19.97 10.58
C ARG A 42 5.06 19.07 9.99
N TRP A 43 5.70 19.52 8.92
CA TRP A 43 6.74 18.75 8.26
C TRP A 43 7.94 18.50 9.17
N ALA A 44 8.37 19.52 9.93
CA ALA A 44 9.44 19.36 10.92
C ALA A 44 9.08 18.32 12.00
N GLU A 45 7.81 18.24 12.42
CA GLU A 45 7.38 17.21 13.36
C GLU A 45 7.39 15.82 12.70
N VAL A 46 6.95 15.69 11.44
CA VAL A 46 7.04 14.43 10.68
C VAL A 46 8.50 13.97 10.59
N GLU A 47 9.43 14.80 10.13
CA GLU A 47 10.84 14.44 9.99
C GLU A 47 11.46 13.99 11.32
N LYS A 48 11.12 14.68 12.41
CA LYS A 48 11.53 14.31 13.76
C LYS A 48 11.02 12.93 14.16
N LEU A 49 9.75 12.62 13.89
CA LEU A 49 9.15 11.32 14.24
C LEU A 49 9.65 10.19 13.33
N LEU A 50 9.84 10.43 12.03
CA LEU A 50 10.46 9.46 11.11
C LEU A 50 11.88 9.09 11.55
N LYS A 51 12.68 10.09 11.95
CA LYS A 51 14.03 9.85 12.48
C LYS A 51 13.99 9.06 13.78
N LYS A 52 13.07 9.40 14.70
CA LYS A 52 12.87 8.67 15.96
C LYS A 52 12.53 7.20 15.69
N ASP A 53 11.64 6.94 14.73
CA ASP A 53 11.24 5.58 14.38
C ASP A 53 12.39 4.78 13.76
N PHE A 54 13.08 5.37 12.79
CA PHE A 54 14.24 4.77 12.13
C PHE A 54 15.32 4.33 13.13
N GLU A 55 15.57 5.14 14.16
CA GLU A 55 16.59 4.86 15.17
C GLU A 55 16.14 3.82 16.21
N ALA A 56 14.85 3.73 16.50
CA ALA A 56 14.32 2.95 17.61
C ALA A 56 13.73 1.61 17.17
N HIS A 57 13.06 1.54 16.02
CA HIS A 57 12.15 0.44 15.69
C HIS A 57 12.52 -0.31 14.42
N HIS A 58 12.19 -1.59 14.44
CA HIS A 58 12.13 -2.43 13.26
C HIS A 58 10.95 -2.00 12.38
N ILE A 59 11.04 -2.25 11.08
CA ILE A 59 9.94 -1.99 10.12
C ILE A 59 8.79 -3.02 10.21
N GLU A 60 8.93 -3.99 11.11
CA GLU A 60 7.97 -5.05 11.39
C GLU A 60 7.99 -5.35 12.88
N VAL A 61 6.87 -5.81 13.41
CA VAL A 61 6.68 -6.25 14.80
C VAL A 61 6.21 -7.69 14.80
N LEU A 62 6.80 -8.54 15.65
CA LEU A 62 6.32 -9.91 15.82
C LEU A 62 5.11 -9.93 16.76
N ASN A 63 3.93 -10.16 16.19
CA ASN A 63 2.70 -10.37 16.93
C ASN A 63 2.84 -11.62 17.81
N ARG A 64 2.84 -11.42 19.12
CA ARG A 64 3.11 -12.49 20.10
C ARG A 64 1.98 -13.52 20.17
N HIS A 65 0.77 -13.18 19.72
CA HIS A 65 -0.38 -14.09 19.70
C HIS A 65 -0.36 -14.99 18.47
N THR A 66 -0.28 -14.40 17.28
CA THR A 66 -0.30 -15.14 16.00
C THR A 66 1.06 -15.76 15.65
N LYS A 67 2.15 -15.26 16.26
CA LYS A 67 3.54 -15.60 15.91
C LYS A 67 3.93 -15.19 14.49
N GLU A 68 3.22 -14.21 13.94
CA GLU A 68 3.49 -13.62 12.63
C GLU A 68 4.08 -12.23 12.78
N HIS A 69 4.91 -11.85 11.82
CA HIS A 69 5.34 -10.47 11.72
C HIS A 69 4.23 -9.64 11.07
N GLN A 70 4.03 -8.44 11.60
CA GLN A 70 3.13 -7.44 11.06
C GLN A 70 3.94 -6.17 10.75
N PRO A 71 3.54 -5.41 9.74
CA PRO A 71 4.20 -4.16 9.38
C PRO A 71 4.17 -3.14 10.51
N ASN A 72 5.23 -2.34 10.62
CA ASN A 72 5.21 -1.10 11.38
C ASN A 72 4.44 -0.03 10.61
N TYR A 73 3.20 0.23 11.01
CA TYR A 73 2.34 1.23 10.37
C TYR A 73 2.62 2.68 10.82
N ALA A 74 3.56 2.94 11.74
CA ALA A 74 3.79 4.30 12.25
C ALA A 74 4.22 5.27 11.14
N ILE A 75 5.13 4.85 10.27
CA ILE A 75 5.61 5.66 9.13
C ILE A 75 4.49 5.87 8.10
N HIS A 76 3.73 4.80 7.80
CA HIS A 76 2.57 4.85 6.90
C HIS A 76 1.54 5.86 7.40
N ALA A 77 1.21 5.81 8.70
CA ALA A 77 0.27 6.71 9.34
C ALA A 77 0.73 8.15 9.29
N LEU A 78 1.99 8.43 9.66
CA LEU A 78 2.54 9.78 9.67
C LEU A 78 2.47 10.45 8.29
N LEU A 79 2.97 9.75 7.26
CA LEU A 79 3.04 10.30 5.92
C LEU A 79 1.65 10.47 5.32
N SER A 80 0.73 9.52 5.55
CA SER A 80 -0.66 9.62 5.09
C SER A 80 -1.42 10.75 5.77
N LEU A 81 -1.29 10.89 7.09
CA LEU A 81 -1.90 11.97 7.86
C LEU A 81 -1.39 13.35 7.45
N TYR A 82 -0.11 13.45 7.10
CA TYR A 82 0.44 14.69 6.58
C TYR A 82 -0.23 15.12 5.26
N LYS A 83 -0.51 14.18 4.35
CA LYS A 83 -1.17 14.45 3.04
C LYS A 83 -2.57 15.04 3.16
N VAL A 84 -3.26 14.72 4.25
CA VAL A 84 -4.64 15.17 4.55
C VAL A 84 -4.68 16.34 5.54
N ASN A 85 -3.56 17.00 5.78
CA ASN A 85 -3.44 18.17 6.66
C ASN A 85 -3.72 17.93 8.16
N ALA A 86 -3.42 16.72 8.67
CA ALA A 86 -3.45 16.49 10.12
C ALA A 86 -2.51 17.44 10.87
N SER A 87 -2.94 17.92 12.04
CA SER A 87 -2.14 18.81 12.89
C SER A 87 -0.95 18.08 13.53
N GLU A 88 0.03 18.83 14.04
CA GLU A 88 1.19 18.24 14.72
C GLU A 88 0.78 17.42 15.94
N THR A 89 -0.32 17.80 16.60
CA THR A 89 -0.87 17.07 17.74
C THR A 89 -1.37 15.70 17.30
N ILE A 90 -2.16 15.62 16.23
CA ILE A 90 -2.66 14.34 15.71
C ILE A 90 -1.50 13.46 15.21
N LEU A 91 -0.50 14.05 14.54
CA LEU A 91 0.69 13.33 14.09
C LEU A 91 1.44 12.69 15.27
N ARG A 92 1.64 13.43 16.36
CA ARG A 92 2.27 12.90 17.59
C ARG A 92 1.44 11.84 18.26
N GLU A 93 0.16 12.10 18.48
CA GLU A 93 -0.76 11.16 19.15
C GLU A 93 -0.85 9.85 18.38
N ARG A 94 -0.95 9.93 17.05
CA ARG A 94 -0.97 8.72 16.21
C ARG A 94 0.35 7.97 16.28
N TYR A 95 1.49 8.66 16.17
CA TYR A 95 2.79 8.01 16.32
C TYR A 95 2.96 7.33 17.68
N ASP A 96 2.57 8.01 18.76
CA ASP A 96 2.64 7.46 20.11
C ASP A 96 1.68 6.27 20.30
N LEU A 97 0.58 6.19 19.54
CA LEU A 97 -0.29 5.02 19.52
C LEU A 97 0.36 3.84 18.78
N GLU A 98 0.82 4.06 17.55
CA GLU A 98 1.39 3.02 16.68
C GLU A 98 2.73 2.49 17.21
N SER A 99 3.53 3.33 17.86
CA SER A 99 4.88 2.97 18.31
C SER A 99 4.96 2.20 19.63
N LYS A 100 3.85 2.09 20.38
CA LYS A 100 3.83 1.50 21.74
C LYS A 100 4.38 0.09 21.84
N MET A 101 4.14 -0.72 20.82
CA MET A 101 4.40 -2.16 20.84
C MET A 101 5.38 -2.60 19.76
N LEU A 102 6.03 -1.65 19.08
CA LEU A 102 6.98 -1.98 18.02
C LEU A 102 8.22 -2.66 18.57
N ASP A 103 8.73 -3.63 17.81
CA ASP A 103 9.98 -4.29 18.14
C ASP A 103 11.16 -3.34 17.83
N PRO A 104 12.26 -3.39 18.61
CA PRO A 104 13.44 -2.60 18.31
C PRO A 104 14.13 -3.10 17.03
N VAL A 105 14.93 -2.24 16.39
CA VAL A 105 15.70 -2.53 15.14
C VAL A 105 16.43 -3.89 15.16
N GLY A 106 16.88 -4.34 16.32
CA GLY A 106 17.66 -5.56 16.48
C GLY A 106 19.15 -5.36 16.18
N PRO A 107 20.01 -6.32 16.56
CA PRO A 107 21.45 -6.23 16.31
C PRO A 107 21.79 -6.49 14.84
N SER A 108 22.90 -5.92 14.39
CA SER A 108 23.56 -6.32 13.14
C SER A 108 24.06 -7.77 13.25
N VAL A 109 23.78 -8.61 12.25
CA VAL A 109 24.18 -10.03 12.24
C VAL A 109 25.18 -10.35 11.13
N ALA A 110 25.30 -9.49 10.12
CA ALA A 110 26.21 -9.64 8.98
C ALA A 110 26.70 -8.29 8.46
N LYS A 111 27.80 -8.29 7.71
CA LYS A 111 28.23 -7.11 6.95
C LYS A 111 27.83 -7.26 5.48
N ILE A 112 26.83 -6.49 5.07
CA ILE A 112 26.37 -6.44 3.67
C ILE A 112 27.17 -5.39 2.90
N SER A 113 27.46 -5.72 1.64
CA SER A 113 28.20 -4.92 0.67
C SER A 113 27.69 -5.19 -0.74
N GLU A 114 28.10 -4.36 -1.69
CA GLU A 114 27.75 -4.52 -3.10
C GLU A 114 28.12 -5.90 -3.67
N SER A 115 29.20 -6.53 -3.21
CA SER A 115 29.64 -7.83 -3.71
C SER A 115 28.87 -9.03 -3.16
N ASN A 116 28.20 -8.92 -2.01
CA ASN A 116 27.58 -10.07 -1.32
C ASN A 116 26.09 -9.91 -1.00
N TRP A 117 25.48 -8.72 -1.17
CA TRP A 117 24.09 -8.48 -0.74
C TRP A 117 23.07 -9.48 -1.31
N LYS A 118 23.28 -9.98 -2.54
CA LYS A 118 22.41 -10.99 -3.18
C LYS A 118 22.40 -12.32 -2.43
N GLU A 119 23.50 -12.67 -1.76
CA GLU A 119 23.59 -13.89 -0.95
C GLU A 119 22.71 -13.83 0.30
N HIS A 120 22.22 -12.64 0.66
CA HIS A 120 21.42 -12.41 1.86
C HIS A 120 19.92 -12.20 1.57
N LEU A 121 19.51 -12.22 0.30
CA LEU A 121 18.11 -12.06 -0.08
C LEU A 121 17.23 -13.16 0.54
N GLY A 122 16.05 -12.77 1.03
CA GLY A 122 15.06 -13.69 1.58
C GLY A 122 15.48 -14.39 2.88
N LYS A 123 16.57 -13.96 3.53
CA LYS A 123 17.04 -14.52 4.82
C LYS A 123 16.27 -14.00 6.03
N GLY A 124 15.21 -13.22 5.81
CA GLY A 124 14.26 -12.82 6.83
C GLY A 124 14.73 -11.69 7.75
N GLN A 125 13.87 -11.41 8.71
CA GLN A 125 13.84 -10.18 9.54
C GLN A 125 15.16 -9.81 10.21
N THR A 126 15.96 -10.80 10.60
CA THR A 126 17.25 -10.54 11.27
C THR A 126 18.23 -9.76 10.39
N MET A 127 18.02 -9.73 9.07
CA MET A 127 18.85 -8.99 8.12
C MET A 127 18.48 -7.50 8.00
N TYR A 128 17.36 -7.05 8.60
CA TYR A 128 16.86 -5.68 8.46
C TYR A 128 17.93 -4.62 8.77
N ALA A 129 18.58 -4.70 9.92
CA ALA A 129 19.58 -3.73 10.34
C ALA A 129 20.75 -3.63 9.33
N ASP A 130 21.17 -4.77 8.79
CA ASP A 130 22.33 -4.88 7.89
C ASP A 130 22.00 -4.37 6.49
N PHE A 131 20.84 -4.73 5.95
CA PHE A 131 20.39 -4.21 4.66
C PHE A 131 20.08 -2.72 4.73
N THR A 132 19.44 -2.26 5.81
CA THR A 132 19.14 -0.83 6.01
C THR A 132 20.43 -0.02 6.06
N ALA A 133 21.45 -0.47 6.81
CA ALA A 133 22.75 0.19 6.84
C ALA A 133 23.44 0.21 5.46
N PHE A 134 23.37 -0.89 4.72
CA PHE A 134 23.92 -0.99 3.37
C PHE A 134 23.25 -0.03 2.38
N PHE A 135 21.92 -0.08 2.26
CA PHE A 135 21.19 0.80 1.33
C PHE A 135 21.29 2.27 1.73
N LEU A 136 21.36 2.58 3.03
CA LEU A 136 21.60 3.94 3.49
C LEU A 136 22.97 4.46 3.03
N ALA A 137 24.02 3.64 3.12
CA ALA A 137 25.35 3.99 2.63
C ALA A 137 25.37 4.19 1.10
N GLU A 138 24.66 3.34 0.35
CA GLU A 138 24.49 3.52 -1.10
C GLU A 138 23.80 4.86 -1.41
N ILE A 139 22.69 5.18 -0.73
CA ILE A 139 21.97 6.45 -0.92
C ILE A 139 22.86 7.65 -0.58
N GLN A 140 23.68 7.56 0.48
CA GLN A 140 24.64 8.61 0.82
C GLN A 140 25.70 8.81 -0.25
N ALA A 141 26.14 7.73 -0.91
CA ALA A 141 27.20 7.78 -1.91
C ALA A 141 26.73 8.32 -3.28
N GLN A 142 25.52 7.94 -3.72
CA GLN A 142 25.06 8.21 -5.10
C GLN A 142 23.66 8.85 -5.19
N GLY A 143 22.98 9.05 -4.05
CA GLY A 143 21.62 9.57 -3.99
C GLY A 143 20.53 8.50 -4.15
N ILE A 144 19.28 8.89 -3.90
CA ILE A 144 18.10 8.02 -3.95
C ILE A 144 17.93 7.41 -5.35
N LYS A 145 17.85 8.26 -6.38
CA LYS A 145 17.48 7.80 -7.73
C LYS A 145 18.45 6.75 -8.30
N PRO A 146 19.78 6.96 -8.31
CA PRO A 146 20.69 5.96 -8.85
C PRO A 146 20.72 4.68 -7.99
N THR A 147 20.53 4.79 -6.67
CA THR A 147 20.44 3.61 -5.80
C THR A 147 19.23 2.75 -6.14
N VAL A 148 18.04 3.33 -6.22
CA VAL A 148 16.82 2.57 -6.57
C VAL A 148 16.94 1.96 -7.97
N ALA A 149 17.42 2.73 -8.95
CA ALA A 149 17.63 2.24 -10.31
C ALA A 149 18.61 1.07 -10.40
N LYS A 150 19.61 1.02 -9.50
CA LYS A 150 20.62 -0.05 -9.44
C LYS A 150 20.09 -1.33 -8.80
N TYR A 151 19.36 -1.22 -7.69
CA TYR A 151 19.01 -2.38 -6.85
C TYR A 151 17.59 -2.91 -7.08
N ALA A 152 16.60 -2.04 -7.30
CA ALA A 152 15.20 -2.44 -7.44
C ALA A 152 14.97 -3.50 -8.54
N PRO A 153 15.61 -3.45 -9.73
CA PRO A 153 15.41 -4.46 -10.76
C PRO A 153 15.67 -5.91 -10.32
N THR A 154 16.64 -6.13 -9.44
CA THR A 154 16.92 -7.48 -8.90
C THR A 154 15.87 -7.91 -7.87
N LEU A 155 15.22 -6.95 -7.19
CA LEU A 155 14.24 -7.19 -6.15
C LEU A 155 12.83 -7.42 -6.70
N ILE A 156 12.51 -6.89 -7.90
CA ILE A 156 11.22 -7.01 -8.59
C ILE A 156 10.57 -8.41 -8.47
N PRO A 157 11.27 -9.53 -8.71
CA PRO A 157 10.64 -10.85 -8.63
C PRO A 157 9.98 -11.16 -7.28
N GLY A 158 10.50 -10.61 -6.18
CA GLY A 158 10.01 -10.81 -4.81
C GLY A 158 9.01 -9.75 -4.32
N LEU A 159 8.43 -8.93 -5.19
CA LEU A 159 7.58 -7.80 -4.77
C LEU A 159 6.31 -8.17 -4.01
N GLY A 160 5.77 -9.37 -4.27
CA GLY A 160 4.61 -9.89 -3.56
C GLY A 160 4.94 -10.39 -2.14
N GLY A 161 6.22 -10.36 -1.77
CA GLY A 161 6.69 -10.65 -0.43
C GLY A 161 5.99 -9.76 0.59
N ASP A 162 5.53 -10.38 1.66
CA ASP A 162 4.82 -9.74 2.77
C ASP A 162 3.68 -8.82 2.31
N CYS A 163 2.85 -9.30 1.38
CA CYS A 163 1.67 -8.59 0.87
C CYS A 163 1.97 -7.17 0.35
N PHE A 164 3.05 -6.92 -0.38
CA PHE A 164 3.43 -5.61 -0.92
C PHE A 164 3.96 -4.56 0.06
N HIS A 165 4.07 -4.83 1.37
CA HIS A 165 4.63 -3.86 2.33
C HIS A 165 6.01 -3.29 1.94
N PRO A 166 6.93 -4.08 1.33
CA PRO A 166 8.17 -3.51 0.83
C PRO A 166 7.99 -2.44 -0.25
N LEU A 167 7.08 -2.68 -1.20
CA LEU A 167 6.75 -1.73 -2.26
C LEU A 167 6.07 -0.49 -1.68
N LEU A 168 5.16 -0.69 -0.73
CA LEU A 168 4.44 0.38 -0.05
C LEU A 168 5.38 1.36 0.65
N HIS A 169 6.25 0.81 1.52
CA HIS A 169 7.20 1.60 2.30
C HIS A 169 8.21 2.33 1.40
N LEU A 170 8.71 1.66 0.36
CA LEU A 170 9.58 2.30 -0.63
C LEU A 170 8.86 3.43 -1.36
N GLY A 171 7.61 3.22 -1.79
CA GLY A 171 6.78 4.23 -2.44
C GLY A 171 6.65 5.50 -1.61
N LEU A 172 6.32 5.36 -0.32
CA LEU A 172 6.25 6.48 0.63
C LEU A 172 7.60 7.22 0.75
N GLY A 173 8.71 6.49 0.89
CA GLY A 173 10.04 7.09 0.93
C GLY A 173 10.37 7.88 -0.34
N LEU A 174 9.96 7.39 -1.51
CA LEU A 174 10.17 8.07 -2.80
C LEU A 174 9.23 9.25 -3.00
N GLU A 175 7.97 9.16 -2.59
CA GLU A 175 7.01 10.26 -2.68
C GLU A 175 7.51 11.49 -1.92
N PHE A 176 8.03 11.27 -0.71
CA PHE A 176 8.52 12.32 0.19
C PHE A 176 10.02 12.58 0.11
N GLN A 177 10.74 11.92 -0.81
CA GLN A 177 12.20 12.02 -0.95
C GLN A 177 12.97 11.80 0.36
N GLN A 178 12.51 10.86 1.19
CA GLN A 178 13.07 10.58 2.51
C GLN A 178 14.12 9.45 2.45
N PRO A 179 15.43 9.75 2.55
CA PRO A 179 16.49 8.76 2.35
C PRO A 179 16.48 7.63 3.38
N LEU A 180 16.10 7.93 4.63
CA LEU A 180 15.95 6.93 5.70
C LEU A 180 14.87 5.89 5.35
N ILE A 181 13.73 6.38 4.85
CA ILE A 181 12.58 5.56 4.51
C ILE A 181 12.83 4.75 3.23
N VAL A 182 13.49 5.35 2.23
CA VAL A 182 13.94 4.62 1.02
C VAL A 182 14.90 3.48 1.39
N ALA A 183 15.85 3.72 2.29
CA ALA A 183 16.78 2.67 2.75
C ALA A 183 16.03 1.52 3.45
N GLN A 184 15.07 1.85 4.32
CA GLN A 184 14.20 0.85 4.96
C GLN A 184 13.36 0.08 3.93
N GLY A 185 12.78 0.75 2.93
CA GLY A 185 11.94 0.10 1.91
C GLY A 185 12.73 -0.88 1.04
N LEU A 186 13.94 -0.50 0.59
CA LEU A 186 14.84 -1.42 -0.12
C LEU A 186 15.30 -2.58 0.78
N SER A 187 15.55 -2.30 2.07
CA SER A 187 15.90 -3.31 3.05
C SER A 187 14.78 -4.33 3.25
N TYR A 188 13.56 -3.84 3.45
CA TYR A 188 12.33 -4.64 3.56
C TYR A 188 12.22 -5.59 2.38
N TRP A 189 12.33 -5.06 1.17
CA TRP A 189 12.21 -5.83 -0.06
C TRP A 189 13.31 -6.88 -0.19
N ALA A 190 14.54 -6.57 0.24
CA ALA A 190 15.66 -7.49 0.16
C ALA A 190 15.51 -8.66 1.14
N TYR A 191 15.14 -8.42 2.40
CA TYR A 191 15.09 -9.52 3.37
C TYR A 191 13.80 -10.34 3.29
N THR A 192 12.69 -9.79 2.78
CA THR A 192 11.45 -10.53 2.48
C THR A 192 11.41 -11.09 1.05
N TYR A 193 12.48 -10.92 0.27
CA TYR A 193 12.56 -11.36 -1.11
C TYR A 193 12.14 -12.83 -1.26
N ALA A 194 10.97 -13.03 -1.86
CA ALA A 194 10.36 -14.34 -2.08
C ALA A 194 9.56 -14.31 -3.39
N PRO A 195 10.14 -14.73 -4.53
CA PRO A 195 9.41 -14.77 -5.79
C PRO A 195 8.30 -15.83 -5.78
N ILE A 196 7.12 -15.49 -6.31
CA ILE A 196 5.99 -16.44 -6.49
C ILE A 196 6.39 -17.57 -7.45
N ILE A 197 7.03 -17.20 -8.56
CA ILE A 197 7.68 -18.11 -9.52
C ILE A 197 9.03 -17.53 -9.93
N ASP A 198 10.00 -18.36 -10.32
CA ASP A 198 11.33 -17.84 -10.67
C ASP A 198 11.30 -16.97 -11.94
N LYS A 199 10.60 -17.45 -12.99
CA LYS A 199 10.56 -16.81 -14.30
C LYS A 199 9.12 -16.69 -14.79
N LEU A 200 8.70 -15.48 -15.16
CA LEU A 200 7.41 -15.27 -15.83
C LEU A 200 7.41 -15.92 -17.22
N PRO A 201 6.26 -16.48 -17.67
CA PRO A 201 6.11 -16.92 -19.05
C PRO A 201 6.25 -15.73 -20.02
N ALA A 202 6.61 -16.03 -21.27
CA ALA A 202 6.60 -15.04 -22.34
C ALA A 202 5.16 -14.56 -22.58
N ILE A 203 5.00 -13.30 -22.99
CA ILE A 203 3.70 -12.78 -23.41
C ILE A 203 3.24 -13.55 -24.65
N MET A 204 1.95 -13.88 -24.72
CA MET A 204 1.35 -14.56 -25.86
C MET A 204 1.30 -13.64 -27.10
N GLY A 205 1.10 -14.23 -28.28
CA GLY A 205 1.05 -13.49 -29.54
C GLY A 205 -0.15 -12.54 -29.63
N GLU A 206 -0.15 -11.66 -30.63
CA GLU A 206 -1.16 -10.60 -30.81
C GLU A 206 -2.63 -11.10 -30.94
N ASP A 207 -2.82 -12.39 -31.22
CA ASP A 207 -4.16 -12.98 -31.42
C ASP A 207 -4.88 -13.36 -30.12
N ASP A 208 -4.15 -13.47 -28.99
CA ASP A 208 -4.67 -13.92 -27.68
C ASP A 208 -4.41 -12.85 -26.60
N VAL A 209 -4.99 -11.66 -26.78
CA VAL A 209 -4.79 -10.50 -25.88
C VAL A 209 -5.97 -10.30 -24.97
N ALA A 210 -5.72 -10.33 -23.66
CA ALA A 210 -6.69 -10.03 -22.61
C ALA A 210 -6.29 -8.76 -21.83
N ASN A 211 -7.30 -8.01 -21.38
CA ASN A 211 -7.11 -6.92 -20.41
C ASN A 211 -7.18 -7.45 -18.96
N VAL A 212 -6.78 -6.63 -17.99
CA VAL A 212 -6.72 -7.01 -16.56
C VAL A 212 -8.06 -7.51 -16.02
N LEU A 213 -9.19 -6.93 -16.46
CA LEU A 213 -10.52 -7.36 -16.00
C LEU A 213 -10.95 -8.69 -16.63
N GLU A 214 -10.59 -8.95 -17.89
CA GLU A 214 -10.80 -10.25 -18.54
C GLU A 214 -10.02 -11.34 -17.79
N ILE A 215 -8.74 -11.09 -17.47
CA ILE A 215 -7.92 -12.06 -16.71
C ILE A 215 -8.50 -12.32 -15.31
N LEU A 216 -9.01 -11.28 -14.62
CA LEU A 216 -9.70 -11.49 -13.34
C LEU A 216 -10.94 -12.36 -13.50
N GLN A 217 -11.70 -12.19 -14.59
CA GLN A 217 -12.86 -13.01 -14.91
C GLN A 217 -12.44 -14.46 -15.23
N ASP A 218 -11.39 -14.66 -16.02
CA ASP A 218 -10.88 -15.99 -16.37
C ASP A 218 -10.41 -16.75 -15.12
N VAL A 219 -9.66 -16.08 -14.23
CA VAL A 219 -9.28 -16.65 -12.93
C VAL A 219 -10.50 -17.01 -12.09
N ARG A 220 -11.56 -16.20 -12.12
CA ARG A 220 -12.83 -16.45 -11.41
C ARG A 220 -13.61 -17.63 -11.98
N GLU A 221 -13.58 -17.86 -13.29
CA GLU A 221 -14.29 -18.97 -13.94
C GLU A 221 -13.49 -20.27 -13.94
N ASP A 222 -12.17 -20.20 -13.81
CA ASP A 222 -11.31 -21.37 -13.82
C ASP A 222 -11.39 -22.15 -12.49
N THR A 223 -11.95 -23.36 -12.59
CA THR A 223 -12.14 -24.30 -11.48
C THR A 223 -10.85 -24.73 -10.76
N ARG A 224 -9.66 -24.54 -11.37
CA ARG A 224 -8.37 -24.75 -10.69
C ARG A 224 -8.21 -23.86 -9.47
N PHE A 225 -8.83 -22.67 -9.49
CA PHE A 225 -8.77 -21.70 -8.40
C PHE A 225 -9.99 -21.74 -7.49
N ASP A 226 -10.86 -22.74 -7.63
CA ASP A 226 -11.96 -22.95 -6.69
C ASP A 226 -11.40 -23.15 -5.27
N PRO A 227 -11.92 -22.43 -4.26
CA PRO A 227 -11.52 -22.60 -2.87
C PRO A 227 -11.41 -24.08 -2.45
N GLU A 228 -12.39 -24.88 -2.85
CA GLU A 228 -12.50 -26.31 -2.54
C GLU A 228 -11.45 -27.16 -3.27
N ALA A 229 -11.05 -26.77 -4.49
CA ALA A 229 -9.97 -27.41 -5.24
C ALA A 229 -8.59 -27.14 -4.62
N ILE A 230 -8.40 -25.98 -3.99
CA ILE A 230 -7.15 -25.61 -3.31
C ILE A 230 -7.09 -26.18 -1.89
N HIS A 231 -8.19 -26.05 -1.13
CA HIS A 231 -8.27 -26.54 0.25
C HIS A 231 -9.73 -26.75 0.71
N PRO A 232 -10.08 -27.91 1.31
CA PRO A 232 -11.47 -28.22 1.69
C PRO A 232 -12.06 -27.31 2.78
N GLN A 233 -11.21 -26.56 3.50
CA GLN A 233 -11.62 -25.62 4.55
C GLN A 233 -11.05 -24.22 4.29
N TRP A 234 -10.99 -23.80 3.03
CA TRP A 234 -10.33 -22.56 2.62
C TRP A 234 -10.80 -21.33 3.40
N GLY A 235 -12.12 -21.15 3.59
CA GLY A 235 -12.66 -20.03 4.37
C GLY A 235 -12.35 -20.07 5.88
N ALA A 236 -11.95 -21.22 6.42
CA ALA A 236 -11.67 -21.40 7.86
C ALA A 236 -10.17 -21.38 8.20
N ILE A 237 -9.28 -21.31 7.21
CA ILE A 237 -7.84 -21.17 7.45
C ILE A 237 -7.42 -19.71 7.44
N GLU A 238 -6.43 -19.39 8.26
CA GLU A 238 -5.85 -18.04 8.38
C GLU A 238 -5.41 -17.46 7.02
N PHE A 239 -5.52 -16.14 6.90
CA PHE A 239 -5.21 -15.39 5.68
C PHE A 239 -3.82 -15.72 5.12
N HIS A 240 -2.75 -15.67 5.92
CA HIS A 240 -1.40 -15.97 5.47
C HIS A 240 -1.26 -17.41 4.92
N LYS A 241 -2.07 -18.36 5.41
CA LYS A 241 -2.11 -19.75 4.89
C LYS A 241 -2.82 -19.80 3.56
N ARG A 242 -3.91 -19.02 3.37
CA ARG A 242 -4.58 -18.87 2.07
C ARG A 242 -3.62 -18.30 1.04
N VAL A 243 -2.93 -17.19 1.36
CA VAL A 243 -1.93 -16.58 0.46
C VAL A 243 -0.86 -17.60 0.08
N ARG A 244 -0.21 -18.24 1.06
CA ARG A 244 0.85 -19.25 0.81
C ARG A 244 0.38 -20.39 -0.08
N LYS A 245 -0.87 -20.83 0.07
CA LYS A 245 -1.45 -21.87 -0.78
C LYS A 245 -1.78 -21.35 -2.17
N ALA A 246 -2.30 -20.12 -2.31
CA ALA A 246 -2.61 -19.50 -3.60
C ALA A 246 -1.37 -19.27 -4.47
N ILE A 247 -0.21 -19.04 -3.84
CA ILE A 247 1.08 -18.85 -4.53
C ILE A 247 1.97 -20.08 -4.52
N ASN A 248 1.44 -21.28 -4.23
CA ASN A 248 2.25 -22.48 -4.34
C ASN A 248 2.79 -22.62 -5.78
N SER A 249 3.91 -23.32 -5.97
CA SER A 249 4.61 -23.34 -7.26
C SER A 249 3.75 -23.74 -8.45
N LYS A 250 2.71 -24.57 -8.25
CA LYS A 250 1.76 -24.93 -9.30
C LYS A 250 0.78 -23.79 -9.59
N LEU A 251 0.05 -23.31 -8.57
CA LEU A 251 -0.95 -22.26 -8.77
C LEU A 251 -0.34 -20.92 -9.19
N GLY A 252 0.86 -20.60 -8.69
CA GLY A 252 1.62 -19.44 -9.14
C GLY A 252 2.00 -19.52 -10.62
N ALA A 253 2.31 -20.73 -11.12
CA ALA A 253 2.55 -20.95 -12.55
C ALA A 253 1.26 -20.89 -13.37
N ASP A 254 0.17 -21.50 -12.89
CA ASP A 254 -1.15 -21.45 -13.53
C ASP A 254 -1.65 -19.99 -13.66
N LEU A 255 -1.49 -19.17 -12.61
CA LEU A 255 -1.83 -17.74 -12.65
C LEU A 255 -0.93 -16.95 -13.61
N ALA A 256 0.36 -17.26 -13.64
CA ALA A 256 1.28 -16.57 -14.53
C ALA A 256 1.04 -16.91 -16.01
N GLU A 257 0.55 -18.12 -16.31
CA GLU A 257 0.11 -18.55 -17.63
C GLU A 257 -1.10 -17.70 -18.10
N LEU A 258 -2.15 -17.57 -17.28
CA LEU A 258 -3.29 -16.69 -17.61
C LEU A 258 -2.85 -15.23 -17.81
N MET A 259 -1.97 -14.73 -16.93
CA MET A 259 -1.40 -13.39 -17.05
C MET A 259 -0.49 -13.22 -18.29
N SER A 260 -0.12 -14.29 -19.00
CA SER A 260 0.65 -14.18 -20.25
C SER A 260 -0.14 -13.61 -21.43
N GLU A 261 -1.47 -13.60 -21.32
CA GLU A 261 -2.41 -12.97 -22.27
C GLU A 261 -2.42 -11.43 -22.11
N TRP A 262 -1.89 -10.90 -20.99
CA TRP A 262 -1.75 -9.46 -20.79
C TRP A 262 -0.55 -8.90 -21.56
N ASN A 263 -0.82 -8.31 -22.73
CA ASN A 263 0.23 -7.74 -23.56
C ASN A 263 0.65 -6.33 -23.11
N VAL A 264 1.87 -6.24 -22.55
CA VAL A 264 2.51 -4.96 -22.20
C VAL A 264 3.86 -4.86 -22.92
N GLU A 265 3.93 -3.96 -23.90
CA GLU A 265 5.14 -3.71 -24.67
C GLU A 265 6.13 -2.85 -23.88
N PRO A 266 7.45 -3.02 -24.08
CA PRO A 266 8.48 -2.26 -23.38
C PRO A 266 8.66 -0.83 -23.95
N ASN A 267 7.56 -0.08 -24.07
CA ASN A 267 7.55 1.34 -24.44
C ASN A 267 6.66 2.13 -23.48
N ASP A 268 6.92 3.44 -23.35
CA ASP A 268 6.26 4.27 -22.35
C ASP A 268 4.74 4.38 -22.56
N GLU A 269 4.24 4.31 -23.80
CA GLU A 269 2.81 4.37 -24.09
C GLU A 269 2.08 3.13 -23.56
N SER A 270 2.56 1.93 -23.92
CA SER A 270 1.99 0.66 -23.46
C SER A 270 2.10 0.51 -21.94
N ILE A 271 3.25 0.87 -21.36
CA ILE A 271 3.46 0.84 -19.90
C ILE A 271 2.50 1.76 -19.16
N ASN A 272 2.28 2.99 -19.64
CA ASN A 272 1.37 3.92 -18.99
C ASN A 272 -0.09 3.47 -19.09
N LYS A 273 -0.49 2.91 -20.23
CA LYS A 273 -1.83 2.33 -20.42
C LYS A 273 -2.05 1.14 -19.49
N ALA A 274 -1.08 0.21 -19.43
CA ALA A 274 -1.12 -0.94 -18.55
C ALA A 274 -1.17 -0.55 -17.06
N LEU A 275 -0.42 0.49 -16.67
CA LEU A 275 -0.47 1.04 -15.31
C LEU A 275 -1.85 1.60 -14.95
N GLU A 276 -2.48 2.36 -15.86
CA GLU A 276 -3.83 2.88 -15.66
C GLU A 276 -4.88 1.76 -15.57
N GLU A 277 -4.81 0.81 -16.48
CA GLU A 277 -5.71 -0.35 -16.52
C GLU A 277 -5.63 -1.20 -15.25
N LEU A 278 -4.41 -1.50 -14.80
CA LEU A 278 -4.16 -2.20 -13.54
C LEU A 278 -4.67 -1.40 -12.33
N THR A 279 -4.47 -0.08 -12.34
CA THR A 279 -4.97 0.82 -11.29
C THR A 279 -6.48 0.77 -11.18
N ASP A 280 -7.19 0.94 -12.31
CA ASP A 280 -8.65 0.87 -12.35
C ASP A 280 -9.15 -0.50 -11.85
N ALA A 281 -8.47 -1.59 -12.19
CA ALA A 281 -8.84 -2.92 -11.69
C ALA A 281 -8.68 -3.06 -10.17
N THR A 282 -7.60 -2.53 -9.58
CA THR A 282 -7.43 -2.53 -8.10
C THR A 282 -8.49 -1.66 -7.40
N VAL A 283 -8.88 -0.52 -7.99
CA VAL A 283 -9.96 0.33 -7.49
C VAL A 283 -11.28 -0.43 -7.52
N LEU A 284 -11.62 -1.05 -8.65
CA LEU A 284 -12.85 -1.80 -8.81
C LEU A 284 -12.91 -2.98 -7.83
N SER A 285 -11.82 -3.74 -7.69
CA SER A 285 -11.72 -4.82 -6.72
C SER A 285 -11.95 -4.30 -5.30
N SER A 286 -11.14 -3.35 -4.84
CA SER A 286 -11.24 -2.82 -3.47
C SER A 286 -12.62 -2.24 -3.14
N ALA A 287 -13.21 -1.47 -4.06
CA ALA A 287 -14.41 -0.69 -3.78
C ALA A 287 -15.72 -1.48 -4.03
N THR A 288 -15.68 -2.66 -4.65
CA THR A 288 -16.90 -3.39 -5.01
C THR A 288 -17.00 -4.79 -4.42
N THR A 289 -15.91 -5.31 -3.85
CA THR A 289 -15.89 -6.62 -3.20
C THR A 289 -15.96 -6.51 -1.67
N PHE A 290 -16.55 -5.45 -1.11
CA PHE A 290 -16.74 -5.36 0.34
C PHE A 290 -17.85 -6.31 0.81
N HIS A 291 -17.78 -6.74 2.07
CA HIS A 291 -18.85 -7.50 2.74
C HIS A 291 -20.11 -6.65 2.80
N THR A 292 -21.27 -7.19 2.44
CA THR A 292 -22.53 -6.44 2.52
C THR A 292 -23.09 -6.37 3.93
N PHE A 293 -22.76 -7.34 4.80
CA PHE A 293 -23.14 -7.35 6.20
C PHE A 293 -22.21 -8.20 7.11
N PRO A 294 -21.62 -7.63 8.19
CA PRO A 294 -21.50 -6.19 8.39
C PRO A 294 -20.73 -5.55 7.21
N GLN A 295 -21.02 -4.29 6.90
CA GLN A 295 -20.32 -3.62 5.82
C GLN A 295 -18.84 -3.45 6.18
N GLN A 296 -17.95 -4.09 5.42
CA GLN A 296 -16.52 -4.05 5.69
C GLN A 296 -15.68 -4.22 4.42
N LEU A 297 -14.60 -3.43 4.28
CA LEU A 297 -13.65 -3.54 3.19
C LEU A 297 -12.89 -4.87 3.25
N ASP A 298 -12.53 -5.39 2.08
CA ASP A 298 -11.66 -6.56 1.97
C ASP A 298 -10.21 -6.08 2.05
N PHE A 299 -9.60 -6.18 3.25
CA PHE A 299 -8.26 -5.64 3.50
C PHE A 299 -7.24 -6.08 2.44
N PRO A 300 -7.08 -7.37 2.10
CA PRO A 300 -6.12 -7.79 1.08
C PRO A 300 -6.33 -7.16 -0.30
N LEU A 301 -7.58 -7.00 -0.75
CA LEU A 301 -7.88 -6.37 -2.03
C LEU A 301 -7.73 -4.85 -1.97
N THR A 302 -8.12 -4.21 -0.87
CA THR A 302 -7.82 -2.79 -0.61
C THR A 302 -6.32 -2.53 -0.57
N HIS A 303 -5.55 -3.46 -0.03
CA HIS A 303 -4.10 -3.36 0.02
C HIS A 303 -3.47 -3.35 -1.37
N THR A 304 -4.07 -4.00 -2.38
CA THR A 304 -3.61 -3.90 -3.77
C THR A 304 -3.83 -2.51 -4.37
N LEU A 305 -4.89 -1.81 -3.99
CA LEU A 305 -5.12 -0.41 -4.39
C LEU A 305 -4.02 0.48 -3.82
N ILE A 306 -3.74 0.33 -2.52
CA ILE A 306 -2.68 1.10 -1.85
C ILE A 306 -1.32 0.78 -2.49
N ALA A 307 -1.05 -0.50 -2.79
CA ALA A 307 0.17 -0.94 -3.46
C ALA A 307 0.29 -0.38 -4.88
N ALA A 308 -0.82 -0.23 -5.61
CA ALA A 308 -0.84 0.42 -6.92
C ALA A 308 -0.44 1.90 -6.81
N SER A 309 -0.79 2.58 -5.72
CA SER A 309 -0.31 3.96 -5.48
C SER A 309 1.21 4.01 -5.36
N SER A 310 1.81 3.08 -4.60
CA SER A 310 3.28 2.98 -4.49
C SER A 310 3.94 2.50 -5.78
N LEU A 311 3.28 1.67 -6.57
CA LEU A 311 3.74 1.27 -7.91
C LEU A 311 3.93 2.51 -8.80
N HIS A 312 3.00 3.47 -8.78
CA HIS A 312 3.17 4.75 -9.50
C HIS A 312 4.39 5.56 -9.06
N MET A 313 4.76 5.47 -7.79
CA MET A 313 5.89 6.20 -7.20
C MET A 313 7.22 5.52 -7.53
N VAL A 314 7.24 4.19 -7.60
CA VAL A 314 8.44 3.37 -7.85
C VAL A 314 8.75 3.26 -9.36
N LEU A 315 7.74 3.12 -10.22
CA LEU A 315 7.92 2.90 -11.65
C LEU A 315 8.84 3.93 -12.35
N PRO A 316 8.79 5.25 -12.05
CA PRO A 316 9.69 6.25 -12.65
C PRO A 316 11.18 6.10 -12.27
N TYR A 317 11.50 5.32 -11.23
CA TYR A 317 12.87 5.03 -10.81
C TYR A 317 13.44 3.79 -11.50
N ILE A 318 12.61 2.99 -12.15
CA ILE A 318 13.03 1.86 -12.96
C ILE A 318 13.45 2.36 -14.35
N THR A 319 14.71 2.12 -14.71
CA THR A 319 15.32 2.75 -15.89
C THR A 319 14.97 2.05 -17.20
N ARG A 320 15.03 0.71 -17.21
CA ARG A 320 14.76 -0.08 -18.41
C ARG A 320 13.27 -0.37 -18.54
N ASN A 321 12.74 -0.25 -19.74
CA ASN A 321 11.34 -0.56 -19.98
C ASN A 321 11.03 -2.06 -19.79
N GLU A 322 11.99 -2.95 -20.04
CA GLU A 322 11.79 -4.38 -19.75
C GLU A 322 11.60 -4.63 -18.25
N ASP A 323 12.37 -3.92 -17.40
CA ASP A 323 12.24 -4.04 -15.94
C ASP A 323 10.93 -3.40 -15.45
N LYS A 324 10.45 -2.34 -16.11
CA LYS A 324 9.12 -1.75 -15.83
C LYS A 324 7.99 -2.73 -16.18
N VAL A 325 8.09 -3.41 -17.33
CA VAL A 325 7.13 -4.45 -17.73
C VAL A 325 7.16 -5.61 -16.75
N GLU A 326 8.34 -6.08 -16.34
CA GLU A 326 8.47 -7.11 -15.30
C GLU A 326 7.82 -6.66 -13.99
N LEU A 327 8.02 -5.41 -13.56
CA LEU A 327 7.39 -4.87 -12.35
C LEU A 327 5.86 -4.90 -12.43
N LEU A 328 5.27 -4.45 -13.54
CA LEU A 328 3.82 -4.47 -13.77
C LEU A 328 3.26 -5.90 -13.75
N ARG A 329 3.91 -6.83 -14.46
CA ARG A 329 3.45 -8.23 -14.54
C ARG A 329 3.58 -8.94 -13.19
N ARG A 330 4.68 -8.72 -12.46
CA ARG A 330 4.84 -9.26 -11.10
C ARG A 330 3.82 -8.69 -10.12
N PHE A 331 3.45 -7.42 -10.28
CA PHE A 331 2.39 -6.80 -9.50
C PHE A 331 1.05 -7.48 -9.79
N MET A 332 0.71 -7.64 -11.08
CA MET A 332 -0.51 -8.33 -11.50
C MET A 332 -0.56 -9.77 -10.94
N LEU A 333 0.53 -10.52 -11.02
CA LEU A 333 0.60 -11.87 -10.44
C LEU A 333 0.34 -11.90 -8.93
N ALA A 334 0.91 -10.96 -8.18
CA ALA A 334 0.67 -10.84 -6.74
C ALA A 334 -0.76 -10.37 -6.42
N PHE A 335 -1.34 -9.49 -7.25
CA PHE A 335 -2.75 -9.10 -7.16
C PHE A 335 -3.67 -10.30 -7.38
N LEU A 336 -3.45 -11.10 -8.44
CA LEU A 336 -4.21 -12.32 -8.70
C LEU A 336 -4.10 -13.33 -7.55
N ALA A 337 -2.91 -13.48 -6.96
CA ALA A 337 -2.72 -14.34 -5.80
C ALA A 337 -3.56 -13.89 -4.59
N LEU A 338 -3.62 -12.59 -4.32
CA LEU A 338 -4.49 -12.05 -3.27
C LEU A 338 -5.96 -12.22 -3.62
N TYR A 339 -6.35 -12.01 -4.88
CA TYR A 339 -7.71 -12.25 -5.37
C TYR A 339 -8.16 -13.70 -5.17
N VAL A 340 -7.31 -14.68 -5.51
CA VAL A 340 -7.55 -16.09 -5.22
C VAL A 340 -7.60 -16.37 -3.71
N SER A 341 -6.73 -15.75 -2.91
CA SER A 341 -6.75 -15.87 -1.45
C SER A 341 -8.07 -15.42 -0.81
N GLN A 342 -8.77 -14.47 -1.45
CA GLN A 342 -10.08 -13.97 -1.00
C GLN A 342 -11.26 -14.76 -1.60
N GLY A 343 -11.00 -15.80 -2.39
CA GLY A 343 -12.04 -16.63 -2.98
C GLY A 343 -12.59 -16.08 -4.29
N ARG A 344 -11.85 -15.17 -4.95
CA ARG A 344 -12.18 -14.59 -6.26
C ARG A 344 -13.55 -13.90 -6.26
N PRO A 345 -13.81 -12.93 -5.37
CA PRO A 345 -15.11 -12.29 -5.26
C PRO A 345 -15.57 -11.67 -6.58
N THR A 346 -16.88 -11.72 -6.84
CA THR A 346 -17.49 -11.04 -8.00
C THR A 346 -17.28 -9.53 -7.87
N LEU A 347 -16.84 -8.88 -8.95
CA LEU A 347 -16.77 -7.44 -9.03
C LEU A 347 -18.18 -6.88 -9.28
N HIS A 348 -18.54 -5.81 -8.58
CA HIS A 348 -19.88 -5.21 -8.66
C HIS A 348 -19.80 -3.72 -9.02
N PRO A 349 -19.50 -3.35 -10.29
CA PRO A 349 -19.39 -1.96 -10.71
C PRO A 349 -20.62 -1.10 -10.40
N ASP A 350 -21.81 -1.72 -10.38
CA ASP A 350 -23.09 -1.11 -10.02
C ASP A 350 -23.12 -0.55 -8.59
N ARG A 351 -22.33 -1.11 -7.66
CA ARG A 351 -22.22 -0.60 -6.28
C ARG A 351 -21.61 0.80 -6.21
N LEU A 352 -20.77 1.17 -7.17
CA LEU A 352 -20.21 2.53 -7.25
C LEU A 352 -21.30 3.57 -7.55
N GLU A 353 -22.34 3.18 -8.28
CA GLU A 353 -23.47 4.05 -8.61
C GLU A 353 -24.53 4.10 -7.49
N ALA A 354 -24.81 2.96 -6.85
CA ALA A 354 -25.82 2.86 -5.80
C ALA A 354 -25.48 3.70 -4.54
N ILE A 355 -24.24 3.57 -4.04
CA ILE A 355 -23.79 4.34 -2.87
C ILE A 355 -23.67 5.83 -3.20
N TYR A 356 -23.33 6.17 -4.45
CA TYR A 356 -23.33 7.57 -4.88
C TYR A 356 -24.72 8.19 -4.72
N ALA A 357 -25.78 7.50 -5.12
CA ALA A 357 -27.16 7.97 -5.00
C ALA A 357 -27.64 8.11 -3.53
N GLU A 358 -27.21 7.22 -2.64
CA GLU A 358 -27.55 7.27 -1.20
C GLU A 358 -26.74 8.34 -0.44
N SER A 359 -25.51 8.63 -0.87
CA SER A 359 -24.64 9.64 -0.27
C SER A 359 -25.04 11.09 -0.56
N VAL A 360 -26.03 11.32 -1.44
CA VAL A 360 -26.57 12.66 -1.76
C VAL A 360 -27.57 13.16 -0.69
N ASP A 361 -27.43 12.70 0.56
CA ASP A 361 -28.03 13.41 1.69
C ASP A 361 -27.05 14.49 2.17
N ASP A 362 -27.07 15.62 1.46
CA ASP A 362 -26.28 16.84 1.73
C ASP A 362 -26.38 17.32 3.19
N THR A 363 -27.37 16.82 3.95
CA THR A 363 -27.57 17.18 5.35
C THR A 363 -26.55 16.56 6.31
N GLN A 364 -25.92 15.42 5.98
CA GLN A 364 -24.84 14.83 6.78
C GLN A 364 -23.43 15.34 6.40
N LEU A 365 -23.32 16.09 5.30
CA LEU A 365 -22.12 16.83 4.89
C LEU A 365 -22.07 18.25 5.49
N SER A 366 -23.01 18.57 6.37
CA SER A 366 -22.96 19.81 7.14
C SER A 366 -21.78 19.77 8.11
N LEU A 367 -20.81 20.68 7.91
CA LEU A 367 -19.81 21.01 8.91
C LEU A 367 -20.52 21.17 10.27
N PRO A 368 -19.98 20.65 11.39
CA PRO A 368 -20.45 21.14 12.68
C PRO A 368 -20.42 22.66 12.65
N SER A 369 -21.51 23.29 13.11
CA SER A 369 -21.70 24.76 13.11
C SER A 369 -20.59 25.51 13.87
N THR A 370 -19.81 24.77 14.65
CA THR A 370 -18.49 25.15 15.14
C THR A 370 -17.42 24.37 14.38
N SER A 371 -16.48 25.06 13.75
CA SER A 371 -15.23 24.44 13.29
C SER A 371 -14.70 23.50 14.38
N PRO A 372 -14.34 22.23 14.06
CA PRO A 372 -13.59 21.41 14.98
C PRO A 372 -12.40 22.21 15.52
N ILE A 373 -12.08 22.07 16.80
CA ILE A 373 -10.91 22.73 17.38
C ILE A 373 -9.70 22.30 16.54
N GLY A 374 -9.14 23.23 15.75
CA GLY A 374 -8.00 22.97 14.86
C GLY A 374 -8.30 22.74 13.37
N SER A 375 -9.55 22.86 12.88
CA SER A 375 -9.86 22.81 11.44
C SER A 375 -10.20 24.19 10.86
N PRO A 376 -9.41 24.72 9.90
CA PRO A 376 -9.73 25.95 9.17
C PRO A 376 -10.83 25.73 8.12
N THR A 377 -11.72 26.73 7.99
CA THR A 377 -12.73 26.82 6.94
C THR A 377 -12.10 26.88 5.54
N LEU A 378 -12.68 26.16 4.58
CA LEU A 378 -12.38 26.28 3.14
C LEU A 378 -12.42 27.75 2.68
N PRO A 379 -11.72 28.12 1.59
CA PRO A 379 -11.96 29.39 0.90
C PRO A 379 -13.46 29.56 0.61
N ASN A 380 -13.96 30.79 0.49
CA ASN A 380 -15.41 31.02 0.43
C ASN A 380 -16.12 30.39 -0.79
N THR A 381 -15.40 29.93 -1.83
CA THR A 381 -16.00 29.31 -3.04
C THR A 381 -15.08 28.31 -3.79
N PRO A 382 -14.72 27.14 -3.23
CA PRO A 382 -14.23 26.00 -4.02
C PRO A 382 -15.38 25.33 -4.76
N GLN A 383 -15.09 24.79 -5.96
CA GLN A 383 -16.00 23.92 -6.72
C GLN A 383 -16.48 22.74 -5.86
N LEU A 384 -17.70 22.27 -6.08
CA LEU A 384 -18.33 21.22 -5.26
C LEU A 384 -17.45 19.96 -5.10
N ALA A 385 -16.83 19.48 -6.18
CA ALA A 385 -15.92 18.33 -6.14
C ALA A 385 -14.70 18.53 -5.22
N ALA A 386 -14.12 19.74 -5.21
CA ALA A 386 -13.03 20.08 -4.29
C ALA A 386 -13.49 20.10 -2.82
N ARG A 387 -14.76 20.46 -2.57
CA ARG A 387 -15.37 20.36 -1.23
C ARG A 387 -15.57 18.90 -0.81
N GLU A 388 -16.08 18.07 -1.72
CA GLU A 388 -16.30 16.64 -1.44
C GLU A 388 -14.99 15.92 -1.12
N TRP A 389 -13.94 16.12 -1.93
CA TRP A 389 -12.62 15.57 -1.63
C TRP A 389 -12.06 16.07 -0.30
N HIS A 390 -12.26 17.36 0.00
CA HIS A 390 -11.86 17.91 1.29
C HIS A 390 -12.61 17.28 2.45
N ILE A 391 -13.90 16.96 2.31
CA ILE A 391 -14.68 16.28 3.35
C ILE A 391 -14.22 14.83 3.50
N LEU A 392 -14.01 14.13 2.38
CA LEU A 392 -13.51 12.75 2.38
C LEU A 392 -12.09 12.63 2.94
N ALA A 393 -11.26 13.65 2.77
CA ALA A 393 -9.91 13.73 3.32
C ALA A 393 -9.86 14.33 4.74
N GLY A 394 -10.80 15.21 5.09
CA GLY A 394 -10.63 16.22 6.16
C GLY A 394 -11.73 16.31 7.23
N ALA A 395 -12.76 15.45 7.23
CA ALA A 395 -13.42 15.13 8.50
C ALA A 395 -12.33 14.52 9.39
N PRO A 396 -11.99 15.16 10.52
CA PRO A 396 -10.65 15.16 11.08
C PRO A 396 -10.20 13.72 11.16
N ALA A 397 -9.00 13.44 10.66
CA ALA A 397 -8.38 12.14 10.82
C ALA A 397 -8.42 11.78 12.31
N HIS A 398 -9.49 11.09 12.69
CA HIS A 398 -9.75 10.76 14.07
C HIS A 398 -8.67 9.75 14.40
N VAL A 399 -8.11 9.83 15.60
CA VAL A 399 -7.11 8.85 16.05
C VAL A 399 -7.65 7.42 15.89
N ASP A 400 -8.97 7.27 15.91
CA ASP A 400 -9.73 6.02 15.75
C ASP A 400 -9.90 5.53 14.30
N ASP A 401 -9.63 6.36 13.28
CA ASP A 401 -9.71 5.93 11.86
C ASP A 401 -8.53 5.00 11.53
N ASP A 402 -8.82 3.92 10.80
CA ASP A 402 -7.77 3.05 10.25
C ASP A 402 -6.90 3.83 9.23
N VAL A 403 -5.57 3.65 9.30
CA VAL A 403 -4.60 4.36 8.44
C VAL A 403 -4.84 4.11 6.95
N HIS A 404 -5.25 2.90 6.59
CA HIS A 404 -5.44 2.48 5.20
C HIS A 404 -6.51 3.31 4.49
N VAL A 405 -7.49 3.83 5.24
CA VAL A 405 -8.54 4.69 4.68
C VAL A 405 -7.93 5.95 4.09
N MET A 406 -7.01 6.59 4.80
CA MET A 406 -6.37 7.82 4.32
C MET A 406 -5.48 7.54 3.11
N GLU A 407 -4.78 6.40 3.11
CA GLU A 407 -3.98 5.96 1.96
C GLU A 407 -4.84 5.75 0.72
N VAL A 408 -6.00 5.10 0.86
CA VAL A 408 -6.95 4.88 -0.25
C VAL A 408 -7.51 6.21 -0.78
N ILE A 409 -7.98 7.09 0.10
CA ILE A 409 -8.51 8.40 -0.30
C ILE A 409 -7.43 9.23 -1.00
N ALA A 410 -6.19 9.18 -0.51
CA ALA A 410 -5.04 9.81 -1.13
C ALA A 410 -4.76 9.30 -2.54
N ALA A 411 -4.72 7.98 -2.70
CA ALA A 411 -4.49 7.33 -3.98
C ALA A 411 -5.57 7.73 -4.99
N LEU A 412 -6.85 7.60 -4.61
CA LEU A 412 -7.99 7.92 -5.47
C LEU A 412 -7.99 9.38 -5.92
N LYS A 413 -7.71 10.34 -5.03
CA LYS A 413 -7.58 11.76 -5.42
C LYS A 413 -6.45 11.94 -6.44
N SER A 414 -5.29 11.36 -6.17
CA SER A 414 -4.11 11.51 -7.03
C SER A 414 -4.34 10.94 -8.43
N TRP A 415 -5.11 9.87 -8.54
CA TRP A 415 -5.48 9.27 -9.82
C TRP A 415 -6.58 10.04 -10.54
N GLU A 416 -7.50 10.69 -9.82
CA GLU A 416 -8.42 11.65 -10.45
C GLU A 416 -7.66 12.82 -11.07
N ASP A 417 -6.66 13.37 -10.38
CA ASP A 417 -5.82 14.45 -10.93
C ASP A 417 -4.99 13.99 -12.13
N LYS A 418 -4.54 12.72 -12.13
CA LYS A 418 -3.68 12.15 -13.19
C LYS A 418 -4.46 11.70 -14.42
N TYR A 419 -5.57 11.00 -14.22
CA TYR A 419 -6.34 10.31 -15.27
C TYR A 419 -7.69 10.97 -15.57
N GLY A 420 -8.04 12.04 -14.83
CA GLY A 420 -9.30 12.75 -14.96
C GLY A 420 -10.45 12.09 -14.19
N GLU A 421 -11.60 12.76 -14.19
CA GLU A 421 -12.75 12.40 -13.35
C GLU A 421 -13.41 11.06 -13.69
N LYS A 422 -13.27 10.55 -14.93
CA LYS A 422 -13.87 9.28 -15.39
C LYS A 422 -15.34 9.10 -14.96
N LYS A 423 -16.19 10.12 -15.15
CA LYS A 423 -17.60 10.16 -14.68
C LYS A 423 -17.74 10.00 -13.16
N GLY A 424 -16.80 10.59 -12.41
CA GLY A 424 -16.71 10.53 -10.96
C GLY A 424 -16.23 9.18 -10.41
N TYR A 425 -15.56 8.34 -11.21
CA TYR A 425 -15.17 6.98 -10.82
C TYR A 425 -14.39 6.92 -9.50
N TYR A 426 -13.32 7.72 -9.38
CA TYR A 426 -12.49 7.74 -8.17
C TYR A 426 -13.23 8.35 -6.97
N MET A 427 -14.02 9.41 -7.19
CA MET A 427 -14.88 10.00 -6.16
C MET A 427 -15.91 9.00 -5.62
N LYS A 428 -16.56 8.24 -6.51
CA LYS A 428 -17.52 7.20 -6.14
C LYS A 428 -16.85 6.13 -5.29
N ALA A 429 -15.69 5.63 -5.71
CA ALA A 429 -14.91 4.67 -4.93
C ALA A 429 -14.53 5.23 -3.55
N ALA A 430 -14.14 6.50 -3.47
CA ALA A 430 -13.78 7.15 -2.21
C ALA A 430 -14.97 7.25 -1.24
N LYS A 431 -16.17 7.54 -1.77
CA LYS A 431 -17.41 7.54 -0.99
C LYS A 431 -17.77 6.15 -0.46
N VAL A 432 -17.59 5.09 -1.27
CA VAL A 432 -17.79 3.70 -0.81
C VAL A 432 -16.85 3.35 0.33
N VAL A 433 -15.56 3.65 0.18
CA VAL A 433 -14.54 3.39 1.22
C VAL A 433 -14.94 4.07 2.53
N ARG A 434 -15.38 5.34 2.47
CA ARG A 434 -15.84 6.06 3.67
C ARG A 434 -17.16 5.56 4.26
N SER A 435 -18.11 5.07 3.46
CA SER A 435 -19.38 4.54 3.98
C SER A 435 -19.18 3.21 4.70
N VAL A 436 -18.32 2.36 4.16
CA VAL A 436 -18.03 1.02 4.68
C VAL A 436 -17.26 1.08 6.00
N VAL A 437 -16.27 1.97 6.12
CA VAL A 437 -15.45 2.09 7.35
C VAL A 437 -16.29 2.55 8.55
N LYS A 438 -17.23 3.48 8.35
CA LYS A 438 -18.09 3.99 9.44
C LYS A 438 -18.99 2.91 10.06
N THR A 439 -19.23 1.81 9.34
CA THR A 439 -20.16 0.76 9.73
C THR A 439 -19.46 -0.52 10.21
N GLY A 440 -18.14 -0.63 10.04
CA GLY A 440 -17.32 -1.72 10.56
C GLY A 440 -16.69 -1.42 11.92
N SER A 441 -16.51 -2.44 12.77
CA SER A 441 -15.69 -2.32 13.99
C SER A 441 -14.20 -2.37 13.63
N SER A 442 -13.37 -1.54 14.27
CA SER A 442 -11.91 -1.42 14.07
C SER A 442 -11.14 -2.73 14.11
N ASP A 443 -11.64 -3.75 14.83
CA ASP A 443 -10.83 -4.91 15.21
C ASP A 443 -10.94 -6.12 14.26
N GLN A 444 -11.68 -6.02 13.14
CA GLN A 444 -11.99 -7.20 12.30
C GLN A 444 -11.50 -7.12 10.83
N TRP A 445 -10.61 -6.19 10.47
CA TRP A 445 -10.16 -5.97 9.08
C TRP A 445 -9.55 -7.21 8.40
N GLU A 446 -9.00 -8.14 9.18
CA GLU A 446 -8.15 -9.21 8.66
C GLU A 446 -8.89 -10.54 8.36
N TYR A 447 -10.17 -10.68 8.74
CA TYR A 447 -10.70 -12.03 9.02
C TYR A 447 -11.73 -12.64 8.06
N ARG A 448 -12.22 -11.93 7.04
CA ARG A 448 -13.24 -12.51 6.13
C ARG A 448 -12.94 -12.13 4.69
N GLY A 449 -12.67 -13.11 3.82
CA GLY A 449 -12.60 -12.85 2.39
C GLY A 449 -13.99 -12.68 1.81
N ALA A 450 -14.15 -11.72 0.90
CA ALA A 450 -15.46 -11.40 0.34
C ALA A 450 -16.02 -12.42 -0.66
N GLY A 451 -15.18 -13.36 -1.13
CA GLY A 451 -15.58 -14.44 -2.02
C GLY A 451 -16.33 -15.59 -1.34
N TYR A 452 -16.48 -15.56 0.00
CA TYR A 452 -17.19 -16.62 0.73
C TYR A 452 -18.61 -16.19 1.09
N PRO A 453 -19.61 -17.07 0.90
CA PRO A 453 -20.86 -16.88 1.62
C PRO A 453 -20.53 -16.90 3.12
N PRO A 454 -21.07 -15.97 3.94
CA PRO A 454 -20.79 -15.94 5.38
C PRO A 454 -21.11 -17.29 5.99
N SER A 455 -20.07 -18.06 6.32
CA SER A 455 -20.20 -19.35 6.99
C SER A 455 -20.66 -19.07 8.41
N THR A 456 -21.98 -19.02 8.60
CA THR A 456 -22.69 -18.56 9.80
C THR A 456 -22.83 -17.02 9.87
N SER A 457 -23.93 -16.51 9.30
CA SER A 457 -24.67 -15.50 10.05
C SER A 457 -24.83 -16.03 11.47
N PHE A 458 -24.42 -15.23 12.44
CA PHE A 458 -24.61 -15.47 13.87
C PHE A 458 -25.82 -16.36 14.14
N ALA A 459 -25.59 -17.46 14.85
CA ALA A 459 -26.61 -18.13 15.63
C ALA A 459 -27.18 -17.11 16.63
N LEU A 460 -28.06 -16.24 16.16
CA LEU A 460 -29.04 -15.58 17.01
C LEU A 460 -30.14 -16.62 17.19
N GLU A 461 -29.99 -17.35 18.28
CA GLU A 461 -31.07 -17.87 19.11
C GLU A 461 -32.38 -18.12 18.34
N MET A 462 -32.50 -19.35 17.84
CA MET A 462 -33.79 -20.02 17.93
C MET A 462 -34.12 -20.21 19.41
N GLU A 463 -34.70 -19.21 20.05
CA GLU A 463 -35.60 -19.44 21.19
C GLU A 463 -37.05 -19.48 20.67
N GLU A 464 -37.80 -20.42 21.23
CA GLU A 464 -39.09 -20.98 20.81
C GLU A 464 -40.24 -20.01 20.55
#